data_AF-A0A523E731-F1
#
_entry.id   AF-A0A523E731-F1
#
_cell.length_a   1.000
_cell.length_b   1.000
_cell.length_c   1.000
_cell.angle_alpha   90.00
_cell.angle_beta   90.00
_cell.angle_gamma   90.00
#
_symmetry.space_group_name_H-M   'P 1'
#
loop_
_entity.id
_entity.type
_entity.pdbx_description
1 polymer ?
#
loop_
_entity_poly.entity_id
_entity_poly.type
_entity_poly.pdbx_seq_one_letter_code
_entity_poly.pdbx_strand_id
1 'polypeptide(L)'
;MRAVPQKNNLADVVERLIEARLIERDVLRFTNDPLPEEPVQKAVASLREGFSTEDAFEARLAERGITAEELFSELRRQLIVTRYLERRFRALAYVTEEEIQSYFDTEVVPELPAQRRPTLEEVDQIRRILEERKFNERVEQWLDGLKERARIRRYVW
;
A
#
# COMPACT_ATOMS: atom_id res chain seq x y z
N MET A 1 -19.12 -2.16 -18.16
CA MET A 1 -18.12 -3.18 -17.79
C MET A 1 -18.57 -3.86 -16.51
N ARG A 2 -18.82 -5.17 -16.53
CA ARG A 2 -19.14 -5.93 -15.32
C ARG A 2 -17.83 -6.14 -14.55
N ALA A 3 -17.78 -5.67 -13.30
CA ALA A 3 -16.71 -6.03 -12.38
C ALA A 3 -16.72 -7.56 -12.22
N VAL A 4 -15.63 -8.20 -12.65
CA VAL A 4 -15.39 -9.62 -12.41
C VAL A 4 -15.16 -9.75 -10.89
N PRO A 5 -15.93 -10.58 -10.16
CA PRO A 5 -15.62 -10.83 -8.76
C PRO A 5 -14.29 -11.60 -8.71
N GLN A 6 -13.25 -10.99 -8.15
CA GLN A 6 -12.06 -11.73 -7.74
C GLN A 6 -12.50 -12.78 -6.71
N LYS A 7 -12.59 -14.04 -7.13
CA LYS A 7 -12.55 -15.17 -6.20
C LYS A 7 -11.17 -15.15 -5.55
N ASN A 8 -11.01 -14.43 -4.44
CA ASN A 8 -9.87 -14.60 -3.57
C ASN A 8 -9.93 -16.07 -3.10
N ASN A 9 -9.04 -16.91 -3.61
CA ASN A 9 -8.92 -18.26 -3.07
C ASN A 9 -8.37 -18.15 -1.64
N LEU A 10 -8.74 -19.08 -0.76
CA LEU A 10 -8.21 -19.15 0.60
C LEU A 10 -6.67 -19.07 0.61
N ALA A 11 -6.02 -19.66 -0.40
CA ALA A 11 -4.57 -19.57 -0.57
C ALA A 11 -4.07 -18.11 -0.68
N ASP A 12 -4.72 -17.27 -1.49
CA ASP A 12 -4.33 -15.87 -1.68
C ASP A 12 -4.58 -15.04 -0.42
N VAL A 13 -5.67 -15.34 0.30
CA VAL A 13 -5.97 -14.68 1.58
C VAL A 13 -4.91 -15.06 2.63
N VAL A 14 -4.56 -16.34 2.73
CA VAL A 14 -3.53 -16.82 3.65
C VAL A 14 -2.19 -16.19 3.31
N GLU A 15 -1.83 -16.08 2.03
CA GLU A 15 -0.58 -15.45 1.62
C GLU A 15 -0.54 -13.98 2.03
N ARG A 16 -1.60 -13.21 1.77
CA ARG A 16 -1.70 -11.81 2.22
C ARG A 16 -1.60 -11.66 3.73
N LEU A 17 -2.18 -12.59 4.50
CA LEU A 17 -2.07 -12.59 5.96
C LEU A 17 -0.65 -12.90 6.44
N ILE A 18 0.04 -13.82 5.78
CA ILE A 18 1.46 -14.11 6.05
C ILE A 18 2.29 -12.85 5.78
N GLU A 19 2.11 -12.22 4.61
CA GLU A 19 2.81 -10.98 4.24
C GLU A 19 2.57 -9.87 5.25
N ALA A 20 1.30 -9.56 5.55
CA ALA A 20 0.94 -8.54 6.53
C ALA A 20 1.62 -8.81 7.89
N ARG A 21 1.63 -10.07 8.34
CA ARG A 21 2.26 -10.43 9.61
C ARG A 21 3.78 -10.32 9.59
N LEU A 22 4.41 -10.66 8.47
CA LEU A 22 5.86 -10.53 8.30
C LEU A 22 6.29 -9.07 8.32
N ILE A 23 5.58 -8.22 7.58
CA ILE A 23 5.78 -6.78 7.51
C ILE A 23 5.63 -6.19 8.92
N GLU A 24 4.50 -6.43 9.57
CA GLU A 24 4.23 -5.90 10.91
C GLU A 24 5.31 -6.30 11.91
N ARG A 25 5.72 -7.59 11.91
CA ARG A 25 6.77 -8.09 12.81
C ARG A 25 8.11 -7.38 12.57
N ASP A 26 8.49 -7.18 11.30
CA ASP A 26 9.76 -6.52 10.97
C ASP A 26 9.72 -5.04 11.35
N VAL A 27 8.63 -4.35 11.01
CA VAL A 27 8.42 -2.95 11.38
C VAL A 27 8.50 -2.80 12.90
N LEU A 28 7.70 -3.54 13.68
CA LEU A 28 7.70 -3.47 15.14
C LEU A 28 9.06 -3.81 15.78
N ARG A 29 9.91 -4.59 15.10
CA ARG A 29 11.26 -4.89 15.59
C ARG A 29 12.23 -3.71 15.41
N PHE A 30 12.09 -2.95 14.34
CA PHE A 30 13.05 -1.92 13.95
C PHE A 30 12.54 -0.49 14.15
N THR A 31 11.25 -0.28 14.40
CA THR A 31 10.70 1.02 14.78
C THR A 31 10.46 1.08 16.28
N ASN A 32 11.16 2.00 16.93
CA ASN A 32 10.82 2.49 18.27
C ASN A 32 10.13 3.86 18.19
N ASP A 33 9.50 4.17 17.06
CA ASP A 33 8.91 5.47 16.77
C ASP A 33 7.43 5.47 17.19
N PRO A 34 7.07 6.13 18.29
CA PRO A 34 5.68 6.22 18.71
C PRO A 34 4.92 7.09 17.71
N LEU A 35 4.00 6.48 16.95
CA LEU A 35 3.07 7.23 16.13
C LEU A 35 2.22 8.13 17.05
N PRO A 36 2.22 9.46 16.86
CA PRO A 36 1.33 10.34 17.61
C PRO A 36 -0.13 9.92 17.43
N GLU A 37 -1.01 10.30 18.36
CA GLU A 37 -2.43 9.93 18.26
C GLU A 37 -3.18 10.71 17.18
N GLU A 38 -2.74 11.94 16.88
CA GLU A 38 -3.41 12.84 15.93
C GLU A 38 -3.60 12.23 14.53
N PRO A 39 -2.59 11.60 13.89
CA PRO A 39 -2.79 10.90 12.62
C PRO A 39 -3.82 9.78 12.68
N VAL A 40 -3.89 9.05 13.80
CA VAL A 40 -4.84 7.93 13.97
C VAL A 40 -6.26 8.47 14.16
N GLN A 41 -6.42 9.52 14.99
CA GLN A 41 -7.70 10.19 15.19
C GLN A 41 -8.22 10.79 13.88
N LYS A 42 -7.35 11.42 13.10
CA LYS A 42 -7.70 11.94 11.77
C LYS A 42 -8.14 10.82 10.82
N ALA A 43 -7.45 9.68 10.80
CA ALA A 43 -7.85 8.54 9.99
C ALA A 43 -9.21 7.97 10.41
N VAL A 44 -9.50 7.89 11.71
CA VAL A 44 -10.83 7.49 12.22
C VAL A 44 -11.89 8.51 11.82
N ALA A 45 -11.61 9.81 11.95
CA ALA A 45 -12.54 10.86 11.54
C ALA A 45 -12.89 10.77 10.05
N SER A 46 -11.89 10.60 9.17
CA SER A 46 -12.12 10.42 7.74
C SER A 46 -12.91 9.14 7.41
N LEU A 47 -12.75 8.06 8.20
CA LEU A 47 -13.58 6.87 8.04
C LEU A 47 -15.03 7.14 8.44
N ARG A 48 -15.25 7.89 9.51
CA ARG A 48 -16.59 8.28 9.98
C ARG A 48 -17.32 9.19 9.00
N GLU A 49 -16.60 10.08 8.30
CA GLU A 49 -17.17 10.93 7.25
C GLU A 49 -17.79 10.12 6.08
N GLY A 50 -17.39 8.86 5.89
CA GLY A 50 -18.00 7.96 4.93
C GLY A 50 -19.38 7.42 5.33
N PHE A 51 -19.84 7.69 6.56
CA PHE A 51 -21.12 7.24 7.09
C PHE A 51 -22.09 8.41 7.25
N SER A 52 -23.38 8.11 7.06
CA SER A 52 -24.44 9.13 7.18
C SER A 52 -24.64 9.63 8.61
N THR A 53 -24.37 8.80 9.61
CA THR A 53 -24.55 9.09 11.04
C THR A 53 -23.55 8.30 11.88
N GLU A 54 -23.30 8.75 13.11
CA GLU A 54 -22.49 7.99 14.09
C GLU A 54 -23.12 6.62 14.39
N ASP A 55 -24.45 6.55 14.53
CA ASP A 55 -25.16 5.29 14.75
C ASP A 55 -24.95 4.29 13.60
N ALA A 56 -24.89 4.77 12.35
CA ALA A 56 -24.63 3.91 11.20
C ALA A 56 -23.19 3.38 11.19
N PHE A 57 -22.24 4.18 11.67
CA PHE A 57 -20.86 3.75 11.86
C PHE A 57 -20.74 2.68 12.95
N GLU A 58 -21.31 2.92 14.13
CA GLU A 58 -21.29 1.98 15.25
C GLU A 58 -22.04 0.67 14.92
N ALA A 59 -23.19 0.76 14.24
CA ALA A 59 -23.90 -0.42 13.75
C ALA A 59 -23.04 -1.25 12.78
N ARG A 60 -22.26 -0.58 11.92
CA ARG A 60 -21.37 -1.26 10.98
C ARG A 60 -20.19 -1.95 11.67
N LEU A 61 -19.68 -1.37 12.74
CA LEU A 61 -18.66 -2.00 13.58
C LEU A 61 -19.21 -3.25 14.28
N ALA A 62 -20.40 -3.13 14.86
CA ALA A 62 -21.09 -4.25 15.52
C ALA A 62 -21.41 -5.40 14.55
N GLU A 63 -21.88 -5.12 13.34
CA GLU A 63 -22.10 -6.12 12.28
C GLU A 63 -20.84 -6.93 11.94
N ARG A 64 -19.67 -6.28 12.05
CA ARG A 64 -18.37 -6.89 11.76
C ARG A 64 -17.71 -7.51 12.99
N GLY A 65 -18.30 -7.33 14.18
CA GLY A 65 -17.77 -7.82 15.45
C GLY A 65 -16.46 -7.14 15.84
N ILE A 66 -16.28 -5.86 15.50
CA ILE A 66 -15.07 -5.07 15.81
C ILE A 66 -15.47 -3.92 16.72
N THR A 67 -14.70 -3.60 17.76
CA THR A 67 -14.93 -2.41 18.60
C THR A 67 -14.25 -1.16 18.02
N ALA A 68 -14.66 0.03 18.47
CA ALA A 68 -13.99 1.27 18.10
C ALA A 68 -12.51 1.28 18.50
N GLU A 69 -12.17 0.72 19.66
CA GLU A 69 -10.78 0.57 20.13
C GLU A 69 -9.97 -0.39 19.26
N GLU A 70 -10.57 -1.50 18.82
CA GLU A 70 -9.92 -2.45 17.91
C GLU A 70 -9.66 -1.81 16.54
N LEU A 71 -10.64 -1.06 16.01
CA LEU A 71 -10.46 -0.29 14.78
C LEU A 71 -9.31 0.73 14.95
N PHE A 72 -9.31 1.49 16.03
CA PHE A 72 -8.28 2.49 16.30
C PHE A 72 -6.88 1.85 16.40
N SER A 73 -6.79 0.71 17.09
CA SER A 73 -5.57 -0.09 17.21
C SER A 73 -5.08 -0.60 15.85
N GLU A 74 -6.01 -1.04 14.99
CA GLU A 74 -5.70 -1.50 13.63
C GLU A 74 -5.22 -0.36 12.73
N LEU A 75 -5.90 0.78 12.75
CA LEU A 75 -5.46 1.95 11.97
C LEU A 75 -4.09 2.46 12.43
N ARG A 76 -3.83 2.43 13.74
CA ARG A 76 -2.51 2.75 14.28
C ARG A 76 -1.44 1.81 13.72
N ARG A 77 -1.69 0.48 13.72
CA ARG A 77 -0.75 -0.50 13.13
C ARG A 77 -0.50 -0.22 11.65
N GLN A 78 -1.56 0.00 10.88
CA GLN A 78 -1.45 0.28 9.44
C GLN A 78 -0.67 1.55 9.16
N LEU A 79 -0.93 2.63 9.90
CA LEU A 79 -0.22 3.90 9.74
C LEU A 79 1.27 3.78 10.10
N ILE A 80 1.62 3.01 11.13
CA ILE A 80 3.01 2.73 11.48
C ILE A 80 3.72 2.03 10.32
N VAL A 81 3.09 0.99 9.75
CA VAL A 81 3.62 0.26 8.59
C VAL A 81 3.79 1.20 7.39
N THR A 82 2.74 1.93 6.99
CA THR A 82 2.80 2.85 5.85
C THR A 82 3.90 3.88 6.02
N ARG A 83 4.01 4.52 7.19
CA ARG A 83 5.08 5.50 7.46
C ARG A 83 6.47 4.89 7.45
N TYR A 84 6.61 3.65 7.89
CA TYR A 84 7.89 2.94 7.81
C TYR A 84 8.28 2.70 6.35
N LEU A 85 7.37 2.17 5.53
CA LEU A 85 7.63 1.90 4.12
C LEU A 85 7.97 3.18 3.36
N GLU A 86 7.18 4.24 3.55
CA GLU A 86 7.43 5.56 2.95
C GLU A 86 8.83 6.07 3.28
N ARG A 87 9.20 6.11 4.56
CA ARG A 87 10.53 6.62 4.96
C ARG A 87 11.67 5.76 4.43
N ARG A 88 11.48 4.44 4.40
CA ARG A 88 12.53 3.50 4.02
C ARG A 88 12.75 3.44 2.52
N PHE A 89 11.68 3.49 1.73
CA PHE A 89 11.73 3.15 0.31
C PHE A 89 11.44 4.34 -0.61
N ARG A 90 10.76 5.40 -0.17
CA ARG A 90 10.44 6.54 -1.06
C ARG A 90 11.70 7.21 -1.63
N ALA A 91 12.70 7.43 -0.79
CA ALA A 91 13.98 7.99 -1.25
C ALA A 91 14.72 7.07 -2.24
N LEU A 92 14.43 5.77 -2.24
CA LEU A 92 15.02 4.79 -3.16
C LEU A 92 14.23 4.65 -4.48
N ALA A 93 13.06 5.29 -4.55
CA ALA A 93 12.16 5.25 -5.70
C ALA A 93 12.34 6.44 -6.66
N TYR A 94 13.40 7.24 -6.50
CA TYR A 94 13.69 8.38 -7.37
C TYR A 94 13.79 7.97 -8.86
N VAL A 95 13.21 8.80 -9.72
CA VAL A 95 13.15 8.61 -11.17
C VAL A 95 13.91 9.72 -11.88
N THR A 96 14.84 9.34 -12.75
CA THR A 96 15.64 10.28 -13.55
C THR A 96 14.89 10.72 -14.81
N GLU A 97 15.37 11.78 -15.46
CA GLU A 97 14.76 12.28 -16.70
C GLU A 97 14.93 11.28 -17.86
N GLU A 98 16.04 10.55 -17.89
CA GLU A 98 16.31 9.51 -18.88
C GLU A 98 15.30 8.36 -18.77
N GLU A 99 14.89 8.00 -17.56
CA GLU A 99 13.90 6.96 -17.32
C GLU A 99 12.50 7.40 -17.77
N ILE A 100 12.16 8.67 -17.59
CA ILE A 100 10.91 9.26 -18.08
C ILE A 100 10.89 9.26 -19.61
N GLN A 101 11.98 9.72 -20.22
CA GLN A 101 12.10 9.75 -21.68
C GLN A 101 12.02 8.34 -22.25
N SER A 102 12.73 7.38 -21.64
CA SER A 102 12.65 5.98 -22.04
C SER A 102 11.23 5.44 -21.95
N TYR A 103 10.52 5.68 -20.83
CA TYR A 103 9.14 5.24 -20.67
C TYR A 103 8.21 5.86 -21.72
N PHE A 104 8.35 7.16 -21.96
CA PHE A 104 7.58 7.85 -22.98
C PHE A 104 7.80 7.24 -24.37
N ASP A 105 9.06 7.02 -24.74
CA ASP A 105 9.41 6.49 -26.06
C ASP A 105 8.99 5.03 -26.25
N THR A 106 9.01 4.20 -25.20
CA THR A 106 8.72 2.77 -25.32
C THR A 106 7.26 2.40 -25.07
N GLU A 107 6.55 3.12 -24.22
CA GLU A 107 5.19 2.76 -23.77
C GLU A 107 4.12 3.76 -24.25
N VAL A 108 4.48 5.01 -24.56
CA VAL A 108 3.52 6.06 -24.93
C VAL A 108 3.57 6.40 -26.42
N VAL A 109 4.77 6.56 -26.99
CA VAL A 109 4.97 6.87 -28.42
C VAL A 109 4.47 5.79 -29.38
N PRO A 110 4.48 4.47 -29.08
CA PRO A 110 3.91 3.47 -30.00
C PRO A 110 2.44 3.72 -30.37
N GLU A 111 1.70 4.47 -29.55
CA GLU A 111 0.29 4.81 -29.78
C GLU A 111 0.11 6.21 -30.43
N LEU A 112 1.20 6.92 -30.74
CA LEU A 112 1.20 8.32 -31.16
C LEU A 112 2.07 8.57 -32.41
N PRO A 113 1.86 9.70 -33.13
CA PRO A 113 2.67 10.06 -34.27
C PRO A 113 4.15 10.26 -33.87
N ALA A 114 5.04 9.77 -34.73
CA ALA A 114 6.48 9.93 -34.55
C ALA A 114 6.85 11.42 -34.40
N GLN A 115 7.77 11.72 -33.47
CA GLN A 115 8.29 13.06 -33.11
C GLN A 115 7.44 13.91 -32.14
N ARG A 116 6.35 13.40 -31.54
CA ARG A 116 5.70 14.09 -30.42
C ARG A 116 6.65 14.14 -29.21
N ARG A 117 6.75 15.31 -28.55
CA ARG A 117 7.40 15.45 -27.24
C ARG A 117 6.35 15.44 -26.13
N PRO A 118 6.66 14.89 -24.95
CA PRO A 118 5.75 14.97 -23.81
C PRO A 118 5.59 16.41 -23.37
N THR A 119 4.37 16.76 -22.95
CA THR A 119 4.09 17.99 -22.22
C THR A 119 4.65 17.91 -20.80
N LEU A 120 4.79 19.05 -20.12
CA LEU A 120 5.22 19.08 -18.71
C LEU A 120 4.28 18.28 -17.79
N GLU A 121 2.98 18.32 -18.06
CA GLU A 121 1.99 17.54 -17.30
C GLU A 121 2.18 16.02 -17.52
N GLU A 122 2.42 15.59 -18.76
CA GLU A 122 2.71 14.19 -19.07
C GLU A 122 4.00 13.72 -18.40
N VAL A 123 5.05 14.56 -18.38
CA VAL A 123 6.31 14.27 -17.66
C VAL A 123 6.04 14.07 -16.17
N ASP A 124 5.29 14.96 -15.53
CA ASP A 124 4.96 14.84 -14.11
C ASP A 124 4.12 13.60 -13.81
N GLN A 125 3.16 13.26 -14.68
CA GLN A 125 2.36 12.04 -14.55
C GLN A 125 3.22 10.78 -14.69
N ILE A 126 4.09 10.71 -15.71
CA ILE A 126 5.00 9.60 -15.93
C ILE A 126 5.94 9.44 -14.74
N ARG A 127 6.50 10.54 -14.23
CA ARG A 127 7.36 10.52 -13.04
C ARG A 127 6.65 9.87 -11.86
N ARG A 128 5.42 10.30 -11.54
CA ARG A 128 4.65 9.71 -10.44
C ARG A 128 4.39 8.22 -10.64
N ILE A 129 4.03 7.80 -11.86
CA ILE A 129 3.80 6.38 -12.18
C ILE A 129 5.08 5.57 -11.96
N LEU A 130 6.21 6.05 -12.46
CA LEU A 130 7.50 5.37 -12.34
C LEU A 130 8.00 5.33 -10.89
N GLU A 131 7.81 6.42 -10.13
CA GLU A 131 8.15 6.47 -8.70
C GLU A 131 7.32 5.46 -7.91
N GLU A 132 6.01 5.37 -8.17
CA GLU A 132 5.14 4.37 -7.54
C GLU A 132 5.53 2.94 -7.93
N ARG A 133 5.84 2.67 -9.20
CA ARG A 133 6.31 1.36 -9.64
C ARG A 133 7.59 0.96 -8.93
N LYS A 134 8.61 1.83 -8.94
CA LYS A 134 9.88 1.59 -8.25
C LYS A 134 9.68 1.37 -6.75
N PHE A 135 8.85 2.19 -6.10
CA PHE A 135 8.56 2.01 -4.69
C PHE A 135 7.97 0.63 -4.40
N ASN A 136 6.95 0.21 -5.17
CA ASN A 136 6.32 -1.09 -5.01
C ASN A 136 7.33 -2.22 -5.24
N GLU A 137 8.17 -2.13 -6.28
CA GLU A 137 9.24 -3.10 -6.54
C GLU A 137 10.23 -3.20 -5.36
N ARG A 138 10.60 -2.08 -4.73
CA ARG A 138 11.48 -2.10 -3.55
C ARG A 138 10.83 -2.75 -2.34
N VAL A 139 9.53 -2.49 -2.12
CA VAL A 139 8.75 -3.10 -1.05
C VAL A 139 8.62 -4.61 -1.28
N GLU A 140 8.33 -5.03 -2.51
CA GLU A 140 8.24 -6.44 -2.90
C GLU A 140 9.58 -7.16 -2.70
N GLN A 141 10.69 -6.61 -3.19
CA GLN A 141 12.03 -7.18 -2.99
C GLN A 141 12.37 -7.35 -1.51
N TRP A 142 12.00 -6.38 -0.68
CA TRP A 142 12.20 -6.48 0.77
C TRP A 142 11.31 -7.55 1.39
N LEU A 143 10.04 -7.63 0.99
CA LEU A 143 9.08 -8.62 1.46
C LEU A 143 9.50 -10.05 1.09
N ASP A 144 10.02 -10.27 -0.11
CA ASP A 144 10.60 -11.55 -0.53
C ASP A 144 11.75 -11.95 0.40
N GLY A 145 12.64 -11.02 0.70
CA GLY A 145 13.70 -11.25 1.68
C GLY A 145 13.17 -11.55 3.09
N LEU A 146 12.02 -10.98 3.50
CA LEU A 146 11.37 -11.34 4.77
C LEU A 146 10.83 -12.77 4.74
N LYS A 147 10.22 -13.18 3.62
CA LYS A 147 9.69 -14.54 3.44
C LYS A 147 10.81 -15.58 3.48
N GLU A 148 11.92 -15.33 2.79
CA GLU A 148 13.09 -16.23 2.77
C GLU A 148 13.68 -16.47 4.17
N ARG A 149 13.75 -15.42 4.99
CA ARG A 149 14.29 -15.52 6.37
C ARG A 149 13.26 -16.03 7.38
N ALA A 150 11.98 -16.06 7.02
CA ALA A 150 10.91 -16.48 7.91
C ALA A 150 10.74 -18.00 7.90
N ARG A 151 10.57 -18.58 9.08
CA ARG A 151 10.15 -19.97 9.21
C ARG A 151 8.64 -20.09 8.97
N ILE A 152 8.23 -20.18 7.71
CA ILE A 152 6.83 -20.39 7.33
C ILE A 152 6.53 -21.89 7.35
N ARG A 153 5.56 -22.33 8.16
CA ARG A 153 5.08 -23.72 8.18
C ARG A 153 3.65 -23.75 7.67
N ARG A 154 3.41 -24.43 6.54
CA ARG A 154 2.07 -24.68 6.00
C ARG A 154 1.66 -26.09 6.39
N TYR A 155 0.53 -26.23 7.06
CA TYR A 155 -0.08 -27.54 7.35
C TYR A 155 -1.24 -27.72 6.36
N VAL A 156 -1.20 -28.81 5.61
CA VAL A 156 -2.28 -29.22 4.72
C VAL A 156 -2.88 -30.47 5.37
N TRP A 157 -4.17 -30.41 5.73
CA TRP A 157 -4.95 -31.55 6.20
C TRP A 157 -5.93 -31.95 5.11
#